data_AF-A0A318KB45-F1
#
_entry.id   AF-A0A318KB45-F1
#
_cell.length_a   1.000
_cell.length_b   1.000
_cell.length_c   1.000
_cell.angle_alpha   90.00
_cell.angle_beta   90.00
_cell.angle_gamma   90.00
#
_symmetry.space_group_name_H-M   'P 1'
#
loop_
_entity.id
_entity.type
_entity.pdbx_description
1 polymer ?
#
loop_
_entity_poly.entity_id
_entity_poly.type
_entity_poly.pdbx_seq_one_letter_code
_entity_poly.pdbx_strand_id
1 'polypeptide(L)'
;MTRSVFTQTLKEQRRGLVGWSVGVAVVALVYLPSFHSLKEQGSLDNIKQNGVYDALGIGDFASGTGFLHSMIYSMMGLLLLLIFAVTFAARSAGQEENGTLDLLLAQPISRIGLLGQRFAALAVQTAVVTTALALAVIAGADAGELGVPVGNIVAASAGLGLLALAVGTLTLLVGAATGKRSLTLGFASVIALAGFLANTLGADWVRKISPFYYAIGDAPVINGWNIGHLLVLMAVSAIALALALRAFQRRDLAV
;
A
#
# COMPACT_ATOMS: atom_id res chain seq x y z
N MET A 1 -32.57 10.64 1.60
CA MET A 1 -31.78 9.46 1.18
C MET A 1 -30.69 9.22 2.21
N THR A 2 -30.82 8.17 3.03
CA THR A 2 -29.79 7.75 3.99
C THR A 2 -28.60 7.22 3.21
N ARG A 3 -27.56 8.06 3.01
CA ARG A 3 -26.32 7.62 2.38
C ARG A 3 -25.60 6.70 3.36
N SER A 4 -25.20 5.51 2.91
CA SER A 4 -24.34 4.62 3.70
C SER A 4 -22.99 5.30 3.97
N VAL A 5 -22.37 4.99 5.12
CA VAL A 5 -21.05 5.49 5.50
C VAL A 5 -20.02 5.16 4.42
N PHE A 6 -20.13 3.97 3.81
CA PHE A 6 -19.32 3.56 2.68
C PHE A 6 -19.38 4.57 1.52
N THR A 7 -20.59 4.87 1.04
CA THR A 7 -20.81 5.76 -0.11
C THR A 7 -20.37 7.19 0.21
N GLN A 8 -20.62 7.64 1.44
CA GLN A 8 -20.20 8.95 1.90
C GLN A 8 -18.67 9.06 1.95
N THR A 9 -17.99 8.05 2.53
CA THR A 9 -16.53 7.99 2.62
C THR A 9 -15.89 8.08 1.23
N LEU A 10 -16.39 7.28 0.28
CA LEU A 10 -15.91 7.33 -1.10
C LEU A 10 -16.14 8.72 -1.73
N LYS A 11 -17.31 9.31 -1.52
CA LYS A 11 -17.65 10.62 -2.09
C LYS A 11 -16.80 11.75 -1.52
N GLU A 12 -16.56 11.76 -0.21
CA GLU A 12 -15.73 12.76 0.47
C GLU A 12 -14.27 12.67 -0.01
N GLN A 13 -13.77 11.44 -0.17
CA GLN A 13 -12.37 11.20 -0.48
C GLN A 13 -12.08 11.10 -1.99
N ARG A 14 -13.08 11.20 -2.86
CA ARG A 14 -12.95 11.01 -4.32
C ARG A 14 -11.86 11.89 -4.95
N ARG A 15 -11.75 13.16 -4.54
CA ARG A 15 -10.75 14.09 -5.09
C ARG A 15 -9.34 13.65 -4.70
N GLY A 16 -9.17 13.22 -3.44
CA GLY A 16 -7.92 12.62 -2.99
C GLY A 16 -7.61 11.34 -3.74
N LEU A 17 -8.61 10.47 -3.95
CA LEU A 17 -8.43 9.20 -4.67
C LEU A 17 -7.97 9.43 -6.12
N VAL A 18 -8.61 10.37 -6.83
CA VAL A 18 -8.20 10.75 -8.19
C VAL A 18 -6.78 11.33 -8.18
N GLY A 19 -6.48 12.26 -7.28
CA GLY A 19 -5.14 12.86 -7.17
C GLY A 19 -4.06 11.81 -6.91
N TRP A 20 -4.30 10.86 -6.00
CA TRP A 20 -3.37 9.76 -5.73
C TRP A 20 -3.23 8.80 -6.90
N SER A 21 -4.34 8.43 -7.56
CA SER A 21 -4.31 7.55 -8.73
C SER A 21 -3.49 8.18 -9.86
N VAL A 22 -3.68 9.47 -10.12
CA VAL A 22 -2.92 10.22 -11.11
C VAL A 22 -1.45 10.33 -10.69
N GLY A 23 -1.16 10.71 -9.44
CA GLY A 23 0.22 10.87 -8.97
C GLY A 23 1.03 9.56 -9.06
N VAL A 24 0.42 8.45 -8.65
CA VAL A 24 1.05 7.12 -8.76
C VAL A 24 1.23 6.70 -10.22
N ALA A 25 0.26 6.97 -11.09
CA ALA A 25 0.37 6.67 -12.51
C ALA A 25 1.47 7.49 -13.20
N VAL A 26 1.57 8.78 -12.89
CA VAL A 26 2.59 9.69 -13.46
C VAL A 26 4.00 9.18 -13.13
N VAL A 27 4.24 8.68 -11.92
CA VAL A 27 5.55 8.12 -11.56
C VAL A 27 5.92 6.96 -12.49
N ALA A 28 5.04 5.99 -12.71
CA ALA A 28 5.34 4.89 -13.61
C ALA A 28 5.56 5.35 -15.05
N LEU A 29 4.74 6.29 -15.54
CA LEU A 29 4.80 6.81 -16.90
C LEU A 29 6.00 7.73 -17.17
N VAL A 30 6.59 8.34 -16.15
CA VAL A 30 7.79 9.17 -16.30
C VAL A 30 9.05 8.31 -16.27
N TYR A 31 9.13 7.35 -15.33
CA TYR A 31 10.38 6.61 -15.10
C TYR A 31 10.57 5.43 -16.05
N LEU A 32 9.53 4.66 -16.35
CA LEU A 32 9.67 3.41 -17.11
C LEU A 32 10.06 3.61 -18.58
N PRO A 33 9.48 4.59 -19.32
CA PRO A 33 9.90 4.85 -20.71
C PRO A 33 11.36 5.31 -20.81
N SER A 34 11.92 5.86 -19.73
CA SER A 34 13.30 6.33 -19.69
C SER A 34 14.33 5.19 -19.71
N PHE A 35 13.92 3.93 -19.48
CA PHE A 35 14.83 2.79 -19.37
C PHE A 35 15.76 2.62 -20.58
N HIS A 36 15.20 2.62 -21.80
CA HIS A 36 15.99 2.42 -23.02
C HIS A 36 17.07 3.51 -23.16
N SER A 37 16.68 4.77 -22.97
CA SER A 37 17.61 5.91 -23.04
C SER A 37 18.72 5.84 -21.97
N LEU A 38 18.40 5.41 -20.75
CA LEU A 38 19.37 5.26 -19.66
C LEU A 38 20.33 4.09 -19.91
N LYS A 39 19.83 3.02 -20.54
CA LYS A 39 20.61 1.85 -20.91
C LYS A 39 21.62 2.17 -22.01
N GLU A 40 21.20 2.87 -23.06
CA GLU A 40 22.08 3.29 -24.16
C GLU A 40 23.20 4.24 -23.70
N GLN A 41 22.90 5.12 -22.75
CA GLN A 41 23.88 6.07 -22.21
C GLN A 41 24.86 5.44 -21.20
N GLY A 42 24.75 4.14 -20.89
CA GLY A 42 25.59 3.47 -19.89
C GLY A 42 25.38 3.97 -18.45
N SER A 43 24.37 4.82 -18.21
CA SER A 43 24.12 5.45 -16.91
C SER A 43 23.72 4.44 -15.84
N LEU A 44 23.14 3.30 -16.25
CA LEU A 44 22.74 2.20 -15.37
C LEU A 44 23.95 1.40 -14.85
N ASP A 45 25.07 1.39 -15.57
CA ASP A 45 26.30 0.70 -15.14
C ASP A 45 27.04 1.46 -14.03
N ASN A 46 26.92 2.79 -14.01
CA ASN A 46 27.45 3.64 -12.93
C ASN A 46 26.70 3.41 -11.60
N ILE A 47 25.44 2.99 -11.66
CA ILE A 47 24.62 2.69 -10.47
C ILE A 47 25.06 1.35 -9.83
N LYS A 48 25.48 0.37 -10.65
CA LYS A 48 25.98 -0.94 -10.18
C LYS A 48 27.21 -0.84 -9.28
N GLN A 49 28.05 0.18 -9.46
CA GLN A 49 29.30 0.32 -8.68
C GLN A 49 29.09 0.87 -7.26
N ASN A 50 27.87 1.28 -6.92
CA ASN A 50 27.53 1.77 -5.59
C ASN A 50 27.01 0.63 -4.72
N GLY A 51 27.85 0.10 -3.83
CA GLY A 51 27.51 -1.01 -2.93
C GLY A 51 26.32 -0.77 -1.98
N VAL A 52 25.82 0.47 -1.89
CA VAL A 52 24.57 0.81 -1.18
C VAL A 52 23.35 0.19 -1.88
N TYR A 53 23.30 0.13 -3.21
CA TYR A 53 22.14 -0.40 -3.94
C TYR A 53 22.05 -1.93 -3.83
N ASP A 54 23.18 -2.63 -3.89
CA ASP A 54 23.24 -4.07 -3.63
C ASP A 54 22.83 -4.41 -2.19
N ALA A 55 23.29 -3.63 -1.21
CA ALA A 55 22.91 -3.79 0.19
C ALA A 55 21.41 -3.52 0.45
N LEU A 56 20.75 -2.73 -0.41
CA LEU A 56 19.31 -2.47 -0.34
C LEU A 56 18.46 -3.51 -1.11
N GLY A 57 19.07 -4.52 -1.74
CA GLY A 57 18.38 -5.49 -2.59
C GLY A 57 17.91 -4.91 -3.93
N ILE A 58 18.54 -3.81 -4.36
CA ILE A 58 18.23 -3.02 -5.55
C ILE A 58 19.36 -3.24 -6.56
N GLY A 59 19.60 -4.49 -6.97
CA GLY A 59 20.88 -4.88 -7.59
C GLY A 59 20.90 -4.98 -9.13
N ASP A 60 19.76 -5.22 -9.78
CA ASP A 60 19.72 -5.38 -11.25
C ASP A 60 18.95 -4.26 -11.92
N PHE A 61 19.63 -3.15 -12.20
CA PHE A 61 19.06 -2.07 -13.01
C PHE A 61 19.29 -2.26 -14.52
N ALA A 62 20.09 -3.24 -14.92
CA ALA A 62 20.45 -3.43 -16.32
C ALA A 62 19.42 -4.25 -17.09
N SER A 63 18.69 -5.14 -16.40
CA SER A 63 17.51 -5.80 -16.96
C SER A 63 16.26 -4.93 -16.81
N GLY A 64 15.34 -5.00 -17.79
CA GLY A 64 14.07 -4.26 -17.71
C GLY A 64 13.22 -4.71 -16.53
N THR A 65 13.21 -6.01 -16.24
CA THR A 65 12.53 -6.61 -15.08
C THR A 65 13.08 -6.10 -13.76
N GLY A 66 14.40 -6.06 -13.62
CA GLY A 66 15.04 -5.59 -12.40
C GLY A 66 14.91 -4.08 -12.21
N PHE A 67 14.99 -3.29 -13.29
CA PHE A 67 14.73 -1.84 -13.25
C PHE A 67 13.30 -1.56 -12.77
N LEU A 68 12.30 -2.26 -13.33
CA LEU A 68 10.90 -2.15 -12.93
C LEU A 68 10.69 -2.52 -11.46
N HIS A 69 11.22 -3.66 -11.04
CA HIS A 69 11.10 -4.12 -9.66
C HIS A 69 11.72 -3.12 -8.68
N SER A 70 12.94 -2.66 -8.98
CA SER A 70 13.73 -1.75 -8.16
C SER A 70 13.06 -0.38 -8.01
N MET A 71 12.75 0.27 -9.13
CA MET A 71 12.23 1.64 -9.14
C MET A 71 10.79 1.72 -8.64
N ILE A 72 9.93 0.83 -9.12
CA ILE A 72 8.50 0.90 -8.86
C ILE A 72 8.13 0.05 -7.64
N TYR A 73 8.40 -1.26 -7.65
CA TYR A 73 7.82 -2.14 -6.64
C TYR A 73 8.58 -2.16 -5.30
N SER A 74 9.89 -1.93 -5.31
CA SER A 74 10.73 -1.92 -4.11
C SER A 74 10.83 -0.53 -3.47
N MET A 75 10.71 0.54 -4.28
CA MET A 75 10.93 1.91 -3.80
C MET A 75 9.70 2.81 -3.96
N MET A 76 9.45 3.36 -5.15
CA MET A 76 8.50 4.47 -5.31
C MET A 76 7.04 4.03 -5.14
N GLY A 77 6.63 2.97 -5.83
CA GLY A 77 5.29 2.39 -5.72
C GLY A 77 5.01 1.88 -4.32
N LEU A 78 5.98 1.21 -3.68
CA LEU A 78 5.86 0.82 -2.27
C LEU A 78 5.58 2.01 -1.37
N LEU A 79 6.44 3.02 -1.41
CA LEU A 79 6.32 4.17 -0.53
C LEU A 79 5.00 4.92 -0.78
N LEU A 80 4.62 5.14 -2.04
CA LEU A 80 3.38 5.85 -2.39
C LEU A 80 2.13 5.09 -1.96
N LEU A 81 2.05 3.77 -2.17
CA LEU A 81 0.88 2.99 -1.76
C LEU A 81 0.78 2.88 -0.24
N LEU A 82 1.90 2.80 0.48
CA LEU A 82 1.89 2.81 1.95
C LEU A 82 1.42 4.16 2.49
N ILE A 83 1.97 5.27 1.99
CA ILE A 83 1.52 6.61 2.40
C ILE A 83 0.03 6.79 2.10
N PHE A 84 -0.42 6.38 0.92
CA PHE A 84 -1.82 6.40 0.54
C PHE A 84 -2.69 5.64 1.57
N ALA A 85 -2.38 4.37 1.81
CA ALA A 85 -3.17 3.51 2.69
C ALA A 85 -3.24 4.05 4.12
N VAL A 86 -2.10 4.50 4.66
CA VAL A 86 -2.01 5.10 5.99
C VAL A 86 -2.81 6.40 6.07
N THR A 87 -2.67 7.28 5.07
CA THR A 87 -3.37 8.58 5.05
C THR A 87 -4.88 8.39 5.00
N PHE A 88 -5.37 7.45 4.18
CA PHE A 88 -6.79 7.18 4.02
C PHE A 88 -7.37 6.45 5.24
N ALA A 89 -6.63 5.51 5.82
CA ALA A 89 -7.02 4.84 7.06
C ALA A 89 -7.09 5.80 8.25
N ALA A 90 -6.07 6.65 8.45
CA ALA A 90 -5.95 7.55 9.59
C ALA A 90 -7.04 8.65 9.64
N ARG A 91 -7.72 8.93 8.53
CA ARG A 91 -8.87 9.87 8.50
C ARG A 91 -9.99 9.44 9.44
N SER A 92 -10.17 8.14 9.64
CA SER A 92 -11.19 7.61 10.55
C SER A 92 -10.96 8.06 12.01
N ALA A 93 -9.69 8.02 12.46
CA ALA A 93 -9.29 8.51 13.78
C ALA A 93 -9.33 10.05 13.85
N GLY A 94 -9.02 10.75 12.76
CA GLY A 94 -9.16 12.21 12.70
C GLY A 94 -10.61 12.71 12.81
N GLN A 95 -11.57 11.98 12.26
CA GLN A 95 -12.99 12.30 12.41
C GLN A 95 -13.49 12.08 13.85
N GLU A 96 -12.87 11.14 14.57
CA GLU A 96 -13.09 10.87 15.99
C GLU A 96 -12.58 12.02 16.85
N GLU A 97 -11.32 12.39 16.65
CA GLU A 97 -10.65 13.46 17.40
C GLU A 97 -11.33 14.82 17.23
N ASN A 98 -11.96 15.07 16.07
CA ASN A 98 -12.67 16.31 15.77
C ASN A 98 -14.14 16.34 16.25
N GLY A 99 -14.62 15.34 16.99
CA GLY A 99 -16.02 15.26 17.49
C GLY A 99 -17.08 15.00 16.41
N THR A 100 -16.67 14.86 15.14
CA THR A 100 -17.57 14.54 14.02
C THR A 100 -18.19 13.15 14.11
N LEU A 101 -17.62 12.25 14.93
CA LEU A 101 -18.16 10.92 15.13
C LEU A 101 -19.47 10.90 15.92
N ASP A 102 -19.68 11.86 16.83
CA ASP A 102 -20.89 11.91 17.66
C ASP A 102 -22.12 12.25 16.82
N LEU A 103 -21.95 13.11 15.80
CA LEU A 103 -22.98 13.42 14.80
C LEU A 103 -23.33 12.22 13.91
N LEU A 104 -22.38 11.31 13.67
CA LEU A 104 -22.60 10.09 12.89
C LEU A 104 -23.24 8.97 13.72
N LEU A 105 -22.86 8.85 15.00
CA LEU A 105 -23.43 7.87 15.93
C LEU A 105 -24.80 8.27 16.48
N ALA A 106 -25.21 9.54 16.31
CA ALA A 106 -26.60 9.96 16.51
C ALA A 106 -27.58 9.26 15.53
N GLN A 107 -27.07 8.68 14.44
CA GLN A 107 -27.84 7.82 13.55
C GLN A 107 -27.80 6.37 14.05
N PRO A 108 -28.83 5.54 13.81
CA PRO A 108 -28.89 4.14 14.28
C PRO A 108 -27.96 3.23 13.47
N ILE A 109 -26.65 3.46 13.59
CA ILE A 109 -25.59 2.71 12.91
C ILE A 109 -24.81 1.93 13.96
N SER A 110 -24.71 0.62 13.79
CA SER A 110 -23.90 -0.21 14.67
C SER A 110 -22.41 0.14 14.53
N ARG A 111 -21.67 0.08 15.64
CA ARG A 111 -20.21 0.32 15.66
C ARG A 111 -19.44 -0.59 14.69
N ILE A 112 -19.89 -1.85 14.57
CA ILE A 112 -19.36 -2.84 13.61
C ILE A 112 -19.64 -2.37 12.17
N GLY A 113 -20.87 -1.94 11.90
CA GLY A 113 -21.28 -1.46 10.57
C GLY A 113 -20.50 -0.23 10.14
N LEU A 114 -20.23 0.69 11.06
CA LEU A 114 -19.43 1.89 10.81
C LEU A 114 -18.00 1.53 10.39
N LEU A 115 -17.28 0.75 11.22
CA LEU A 115 -15.88 0.42 10.95
C LEU A 115 -15.74 -0.53 9.75
N GLY A 116 -16.66 -1.48 9.59
CA GLY A 116 -16.71 -2.39 8.44
C GLY A 116 -16.92 -1.65 7.12
N GLN A 117 -17.82 -0.65 7.09
CA GLN A 117 -18.02 0.19 5.90
C GLN A 117 -16.81 1.07 5.59
N ARG A 118 -16.10 1.57 6.60
CA ARG A 118 -14.85 2.32 6.42
C ARG A 118 -13.73 1.43 5.87
N PHE A 119 -13.60 0.22 6.38
CA PHE A 119 -12.67 -0.77 5.82
C PHE A 119 -13.03 -1.13 4.37
N ALA A 120 -14.31 -1.36 4.07
CA ALA A 120 -14.74 -1.64 2.70
C ALA A 120 -14.43 -0.47 1.75
N ALA A 121 -14.62 0.78 2.21
CA ALA A 121 -14.23 1.96 1.44
C ALA A 121 -12.71 2.00 1.19
N LEU A 122 -11.90 1.74 2.22
CA LEU A 122 -10.44 1.64 2.09
C LEU A 122 -10.03 0.55 1.09
N ALA A 123 -10.64 -0.64 1.17
CA ALA A 123 -10.35 -1.74 0.26
C ALA A 123 -10.63 -1.37 -1.21
N VAL A 124 -11.78 -0.73 -1.48
CA VAL A 124 -12.12 -0.25 -2.83
C VAL A 124 -11.16 0.84 -3.30
N GLN A 125 -10.81 1.78 -2.43
CA GLN A 125 -9.88 2.87 -2.74
C GLN A 125 -8.48 2.34 -3.05
N THR A 126 -7.99 1.38 -2.27
CA THR A 126 -6.71 0.69 -2.52
C THR A 126 -6.77 -0.06 -3.86
N ALA A 127 -7.84 -0.81 -4.12
CA ALA A 127 -8.01 -1.51 -5.39
C ALA A 127 -7.97 -0.55 -6.60
N VAL A 128 -8.60 0.62 -6.50
CA VAL A 128 -8.59 1.65 -7.55
C VAL A 128 -7.17 2.18 -7.79
N VAL A 129 -6.45 2.59 -6.74
CA VAL A 129 -5.08 3.13 -6.88
C VAL A 129 -4.11 2.06 -7.38
N THR A 130 -4.22 0.83 -6.88
CA THR A 130 -3.40 -0.29 -7.34
C THR A 130 -3.68 -0.63 -8.80
N THR A 131 -4.94 -0.57 -9.24
CA THR A 131 -5.29 -0.77 -10.66
C THR A 131 -4.72 0.36 -11.52
N ALA A 132 -4.83 1.62 -11.07
CA ALA A 132 -4.23 2.75 -11.77
C ALA A 132 -2.71 2.61 -11.91
N LEU A 133 -2.02 2.18 -10.85
CA LEU A 133 -0.59 1.84 -10.90
C LEU A 133 -0.33 0.73 -11.92
N ALA A 134 -1.06 -0.39 -11.86
CA ALA A 134 -0.84 -1.53 -12.73
C ALA A 134 -0.99 -1.14 -14.21
N LEU A 135 -2.04 -0.38 -14.56
CA LEU A 135 -2.26 0.11 -15.92
C LEU A 135 -1.14 1.05 -16.37
N ALA A 136 -0.71 1.96 -15.50
CA ALA A 136 0.39 2.88 -15.80
C ALA A 136 1.73 2.16 -15.96
N VAL A 137 1.98 1.12 -15.17
CA VAL A 137 3.18 0.28 -15.28
C VAL A 137 3.15 -0.54 -16.57
N ILE A 138 2.00 -1.12 -16.94
CA ILE A 138 1.86 -1.83 -18.23
C ILE A 138 2.21 -0.89 -19.39
N ALA A 139 1.60 0.30 -19.42
CA ALA A 139 1.85 1.28 -20.47
C ALA A 139 3.31 1.78 -20.46
N GLY A 140 3.86 2.07 -19.28
CA GLY A 140 5.25 2.54 -19.16
C GLY A 140 6.28 1.46 -19.47
N ALA A 141 6.00 0.20 -19.14
CA ALA A 141 6.88 -0.93 -19.42
C ALA A 141 6.93 -1.29 -20.91
N ASP A 142 5.80 -1.17 -21.60
CA ASP A 142 5.70 -1.30 -23.05
C ASP A 142 6.49 -0.18 -23.75
N ALA A 143 6.25 1.08 -23.36
CA ALA A 143 6.97 2.23 -23.91
C ALA A 143 8.48 2.23 -23.62
N GLY A 144 8.91 1.62 -22.51
CA GLY A 144 10.32 1.44 -22.16
C GLY A 144 10.94 0.15 -22.70
N GLU A 145 10.19 -0.66 -23.46
CA GLU A 145 10.61 -1.94 -24.01
C GLU A 145 11.24 -2.89 -22.97
N LEU A 146 10.66 -2.93 -21.76
CA LEU A 146 11.23 -3.65 -20.62
C LEU A 146 11.17 -5.19 -20.77
N GLY A 147 10.33 -5.69 -21.68
CA GLY A 147 10.18 -7.13 -21.93
C GLY A 147 9.53 -7.91 -20.77
N VAL A 148 8.84 -7.22 -19.85
CA VAL A 148 8.21 -7.85 -18.69
C VAL A 148 6.81 -8.37 -19.04
N PRO A 149 6.48 -9.65 -18.76
CA PRO A 149 5.15 -10.18 -18.99
C PRO A 149 4.07 -9.42 -18.20
N VAL A 150 2.96 -9.07 -18.85
CA VAL A 150 1.82 -8.38 -18.20
C VAL A 150 1.32 -9.15 -16.97
N GLY A 151 1.31 -10.49 -17.03
CA GLY A 151 0.91 -11.33 -15.90
C GLY A 151 1.73 -11.09 -14.63
N ASN A 152 3.04 -10.85 -14.78
CA ASN A 152 3.94 -10.58 -13.66
C ASN A 152 3.74 -9.18 -13.09
N ILE A 153 3.48 -8.19 -13.95
CA ILE A 153 3.13 -6.82 -13.54
C ILE A 153 1.84 -6.84 -12.70
N VAL A 154 0.82 -7.59 -13.16
CA VAL A 154 -0.44 -7.72 -12.42
C VAL A 154 -0.22 -8.43 -11.07
N ALA A 155 0.57 -9.51 -11.04
CA ALA A 155 0.91 -10.22 -9.81
C ALA A 155 1.62 -9.32 -8.79
N ALA A 156 2.63 -8.55 -9.23
CA ALA A 156 3.37 -7.62 -8.38
C ALA A 156 2.48 -6.48 -7.88
N SER A 157 1.65 -5.90 -8.74
CA SER A 157 0.68 -4.87 -8.35
C SER A 157 -0.34 -5.40 -7.34
N ALA A 158 -0.84 -6.63 -7.53
CA ALA A 158 -1.78 -7.26 -6.60
C ALA A 158 -1.14 -7.48 -5.22
N GLY A 159 0.09 -8.02 -5.17
CA GLY A 159 0.83 -8.17 -3.92
C GLY A 159 1.06 -6.85 -3.20
N LEU A 160 1.44 -5.81 -3.95
CA LEU A 160 1.66 -4.47 -3.39
C LEU A 160 0.36 -3.82 -2.89
N GLY A 161 -0.75 -3.97 -3.61
CA GLY A 161 -2.07 -3.50 -3.18
C GLY A 161 -2.55 -4.19 -1.91
N LEU A 162 -2.35 -5.50 -1.80
CA LEU A 162 -2.69 -6.26 -0.59
C LEU A 162 -1.81 -5.88 0.60
N LEU A 163 -0.52 -5.59 0.39
CA LEU A 163 0.34 -5.04 1.42
C LEU A 163 -0.17 -3.69 1.91
N ALA A 164 -0.52 -2.80 0.97
CA ALA A 164 -1.07 -1.48 1.29
C ALA A 164 -2.37 -1.63 2.09
N LEU A 165 -3.26 -2.56 1.72
CA LEU A 165 -4.47 -2.86 2.47
C LEU A 165 -4.16 -3.39 3.88
N ALA A 166 -3.19 -4.31 4.02
CA ALA A 166 -2.79 -4.85 5.31
C ALA A 166 -2.28 -3.74 6.25
N VAL A 167 -1.37 -2.89 5.78
CA VAL A 167 -0.84 -1.75 6.54
C VAL A 167 -1.93 -0.71 6.84
N GLY A 168 -2.80 -0.41 5.88
CA GLY A 168 -3.95 0.45 6.09
C GLY A 168 -4.91 -0.10 7.15
N THR A 169 -5.10 -1.42 7.21
CA THR A 169 -5.96 -2.07 8.20
C THR A 169 -5.33 -2.10 9.59
N LEU A 170 -4.02 -2.30 9.70
CA LEU A 170 -3.27 -2.12 10.94
C LEU A 170 -3.35 -0.66 11.43
N THR A 171 -3.33 0.30 10.50
CA THR A 171 -3.52 1.71 10.81
C THR A 171 -4.94 1.97 11.33
N LEU A 172 -5.97 1.38 10.70
CA LEU A 172 -7.36 1.43 11.18
C LEU A 172 -7.50 0.80 12.58
N LEU A 173 -6.81 -0.31 12.86
CA LEU A 173 -6.78 -0.95 14.18
C LEU A 173 -6.28 0.02 15.26
N VAL A 174 -5.15 0.70 15.02
CA VAL A 174 -4.62 1.66 15.98
C VAL A 174 -5.54 2.87 16.14
N GLY A 175 -6.12 3.36 15.04
CA GLY A 175 -7.13 4.41 15.10
C GLY A 175 -8.34 4.00 15.94
N ALA A 176 -8.88 2.80 15.71
CA ALA A 176 -9.99 2.26 16.46
C ALA A 176 -9.66 2.05 17.95
N ALA A 177 -8.44 1.62 18.27
CA ALA A 177 -7.99 1.37 19.63
C ALA A 177 -7.67 2.65 20.42
N THR A 178 -7.18 3.71 19.76
CA THR A 178 -6.67 4.91 20.45
C THR A 178 -7.53 6.15 20.29
N GLY A 179 -8.25 6.28 19.16
CA GLY A 179 -9.02 7.48 18.82
C GLY A 179 -8.19 8.72 18.50
N LYS A 180 -6.86 8.59 18.46
CA LYS A 180 -5.93 9.70 18.26
C LYS A 180 -5.25 9.61 16.90
N ARG A 181 -5.41 10.65 16.08
CA ARG A 181 -4.81 10.67 14.73
C ARG A 181 -3.29 10.68 14.79
N SER A 182 -2.70 11.42 15.74
CA SER A 182 -1.25 11.53 15.93
C SER A 182 -0.59 10.17 16.22
N LEU A 183 -1.15 9.39 17.14
CA LEU A 183 -0.67 8.03 17.45
C LEU A 183 -0.84 7.08 16.26
N THR A 184 -1.95 7.21 15.53
CA THR A 184 -2.21 6.39 14.34
C THR A 184 -1.15 6.62 13.25
N LEU A 185 -0.83 7.89 12.95
CA LEU A 185 0.20 8.24 11.97
C LEU A 185 1.61 7.87 12.44
N GLY A 186 1.92 8.07 13.73
CA GLY A 186 3.20 7.69 14.30
C GLY A 186 3.44 6.18 14.22
N PHE A 187 2.46 5.37 14.63
CA PHE A 187 2.56 3.91 14.56
C PHE A 187 2.70 3.41 13.13
N ALA A 188 1.90 3.93 12.21
CA ALA A 188 1.97 3.56 10.80
C ALA A 188 3.34 3.87 10.17
N SER A 189 3.95 5.01 10.54
CA SER A 189 5.30 5.37 10.11
C SER A 189 6.35 4.39 10.64
N VAL A 190 6.21 3.95 11.90
CA VAL A 190 7.10 2.97 12.51
C VAL A 190 6.97 1.60 11.83
N ILE A 191 5.77 1.07 11.59
CA ILE A 191 5.67 -0.24 10.89
C ILE A 191 6.17 -0.12 9.45
N ALA A 192 5.91 1.00 8.76
CA ALA A 192 6.38 1.17 7.39
C ALA A 192 7.92 1.13 7.32
N LEU A 193 8.58 1.89 8.20
CA LEU A 193 10.03 1.94 8.26
C LEU A 193 10.63 0.62 8.77
N ALA A 194 10.12 0.08 9.88
CA ALA A 194 10.61 -1.16 10.47
C ALA A 194 10.38 -2.35 9.54
N GLY A 195 9.22 -2.42 8.87
CA GLY A 195 8.88 -3.48 7.92
C GLY A 195 9.76 -3.44 6.67
N PHE A 196 10.07 -2.24 6.17
CA PHE A 196 11.02 -2.04 5.09
C PHE A 196 12.43 -2.47 5.51
N LEU A 197 12.96 -1.94 6.63
CA LEU A 197 14.30 -2.30 7.12
C LEU A 197 14.42 -3.79 7.45
N ALA A 198 13.37 -4.40 8.02
CA ALA A 198 13.33 -5.83 8.29
C ALA A 198 13.39 -6.65 7.00
N ASN A 199 12.70 -6.22 5.94
CA ASN A 199 12.72 -6.91 4.65
C ASN A 199 14.07 -6.78 3.94
N THR A 200 14.71 -5.61 4.06
CA THR A 200 15.94 -5.28 3.35
C THR A 200 17.20 -5.74 4.07
N LEU A 201 17.26 -5.58 5.40
CA LEU A 201 18.45 -5.81 6.22
C LEU A 201 18.28 -6.94 7.25
N GLY A 202 17.06 -7.46 7.42
CA GLY A 202 16.77 -8.47 8.43
C GLY A 202 17.31 -9.86 8.06
N ALA A 203 17.63 -10.66 9.08
CA ALA A 203 17.89 -12.09 8.91
C ALA A 203 16.65 -12.80 8.35
N ASP A 204 16.82 -13.97 7.71
CA ASP A 204 15.75 -14.67 6.99
C ASP A 204 14.47 -14.90 7.81
N TRP A 205 14.60 -15.17 9.10
CA TRP A 205 13.45 -15.35 10.00
C TRP A 205 12.70 -14.04 10.29
N VAL A 206 13.42 -12.91 10.35
CA VAL A 206 12.84 -11.56 10.53
C VAL A 206 12.09 -11.14 9.26
N ARG A 207 12.65 -11.45 8.09
CA ARG A 207 12.02 -11.18 6.80
C ARG A 207 10.67 -11.89 6.68
N LYS A 208 10.60 -13.18 7.03
CA LYS A 208 9.36 -13.99 6.98
C LYS A 208 8.25 -13.51 7.92
N ILE A 209 8.58 -12.76 8.98
CA ILE A 209 7.58 -12.14 9.87
C ILE A 209 7.01 -10.86 9.25
N SER A 210 7.80 -10.15 8.45
CA SER A 210 7.39 -8.89 7.84
C SER A 210 6.36 -9.11 6.71
N PRO A 211 5.20 -8.43 6.72
CA PRO A 211 4.26 -8.47 5.60
C PRO A 211 4.90 -8.07 4.27
N PHE A 212 5.98 -7.28 4.30
CA PHE A 212 6.72 -6.81 3.12
C PHE A 212 7.36 -7.96 2.34
N TYR A 213 7.79 -9.03 3.02
CA TYR A 213 8.38 -10.19 2.37
C TYR A 213 7.38 -10.89 1.45
N TYR A 214 6.12 -11.00 1.87
CA TYR A 214 5.08 -11.64 1.06
C TYR A 214 4.70 -10.80 -0.17
N ALA A 215 4.91 -9.49 -0.14
CA ALA A 215 4.63 -8.61 -1.27
C ALA A 215 5.80 -8.49 -2.27
N ILE A 216 7.04 -8.47 -1.77
CA ILE A 216 8.23 -8.08 -2.56
C ILE A 216 9.34 -9.13 -2.50
N GLY A 217 9.47 -9.87 -1.39
CA GLY A 217 10.63 -10.71 -1.10
C GLY A 217 10.86 -11.88 -2.06
N ASP A 218 9.81 -12.36 -2.73
CA ASP A 218 9.89 -13.40 -3.77
C ASP A 218 9.84 -12.80 -5.19
N ALA A 219 10.08 -11.49 -5.31
CA ALA A 219 10.08 -10.73 -6.56
C ALA A 219 8.99 -11.16 -7.55
N PRO A 220 7.69 -10.87 -7.28
CA PRO A 220 6.59 -11.29 -8.17
C PRO A 220 6.71 -10.79 -9.62
N VAL A 221 7.50 -9.73 -9.84
CA VAL A 221 7.86 -9.20 -11.17
C VAL A 221 8.66 -10.24 -11.98
N ILE A 222 9.42 -11.11 -11.31
CA ILE A 222 10.23 -12.19 -11.89
C ILE A 222 9.45 -13.52 -11.86
N ASN A 223 8.95 -13.89 -10.67
CA ASN A 223 8.38 -15.23 -10.42
C ASN A 223 6.87 -15.33 -10.72
N GLY A 224 6.20 -14.21 -10.97
CA GLY A 224 4.77 -14.17 -11.26
C GLY A 224 3.90 -14.35 -10.01
N TRP A 225 2.80 -15.09 -10.16
CA TRP A 225 1.79 -15.24 -9.11
C TRP A 225 2.23 -16.21 -8.00
N ASN A 226 2.26 -15.70 -6.76
CA ASN A 226 2.41 -16.53 -5.57
C ASN A 226 1.14 -16.43 -4.71
N ILE A 227 0.21 -17.36 -4.92
CA ILE A 227 -1.10 -17.37 -4.24
C ILE A 227 -0.93 -17.48 -2.72
N GLY A 228 0.05 -18.25 -2.24
CA GLY A 228 0.33 -18.41 -0.82
C GLY A 228 0.64 -17.07 -0.14
N HIS A 229 1.46 -16.24 -0.78
CA HIS A 229 1.82 -14.93 -0.26
C HIS A 229 0.63 -13.95 -0.24
N LEU A 230 -0.20 -13.97 -1.29
CA LEU A 230 -1.41 -13.15 -1.34
C LEU A 230 -2.42 -13.57 -0.25
N LEU A 231 -2.57 -14.88 0.00
CA LEU A 231 -3.40 -15.40 1.09
C LEU A 231 -2.90 -14.94 2.46
N VAL A 232 -1.58 -14.92 2.69
CA VAL A 232 -1.00 -14.39 3.94
C VAL A 232 -1.33 -12.92 4.13
N LEU A 233 -1.19 -12.08 3.11
CA LEU A 233 -1.54 -10.65 3.21
C LEU A 233 -3.03 -10.42 3.47
N MET A 234 -3.90 -11.22 2.84
CA MET A 234 -5.34 -11.20 3.13
C MET A 234 -5.64 -11.66 4.56
N ALA A 235 -4.96 -12.70 5.06
CA ALA A 235 -5.12 -13.18 6.43
C ALA A 235 -4.68 -12.10 7.44
N VAL A 236 -3.55 -11.43 7.22
CA VAL A 236 -3.08 -10.31 8.04
C VAL A 236 -4.13 -9.20 8.08
N SER A 237 -4.69 -8.83 6.93
CA SER A 237 -5.75 -7.81 6.84
C SER A 237 -7.01 -8.23 7.60
N ALA A 238 -7.45 -9.49 7.45
CA ALA A 238 -8.63 -10.02 8.13
C ALA A 238 -8.46 -10.06 9.65
N ILE A 239 -7.30 -10.52 10.14
CA ILE A 239 -6.97 -10.56 11.57
C ILE A 239 -6.92 -9.13 12.13
N ALA A 240 -6.24 -8.20 11.45
CA ALA A 240 -6.17 -6.81 11.87
C ALA A 240 -7.57 -6.16 11.94
N LEU A 241 -8.44 -6.44 10.97
CA LEU A 241 -9.83 -5.96 10.98
C LEU A 241 -10.63 -6.54 12.15
N ALA A 242 -10.51 -7.84 12.41
CA ALA A 242 -11.21 -8.48 13.52
C ALA A 242 -10.78 -7.89 14.87
N LEU A 243 -9.47 -7.64 15.05
CA LEU A 243 -8.93 -6.96 16.22
C LEU A 243 -9.43 -5.50 16.30
N ALA A 244 -9.52 -4.80 15.16
CA ALA A 244 -9.99 -3.42 15.12
C ALA A 244 -11.45 -3.32 15.55
N LEU A 245 -12.30 -4.24 15.06
CA LEU A 245 -13.70 -4.34 15.45
C LEU A 245 -13.86 -4.63 16.95
N ARG A 246 -13.07 -5.55 17.49
CA ARG A 246 -13.09 -5.89 18.92
C ARG A 246 -12.61 -4.73 19.79
N ALA A 247 -11.56 -4.02 19.38
CA ALA A 247 -11.07 -2.85 20.09
C ALA A 247 -12.11 -1.72 20.09
N PHE A 248 -12.73 -1.45 18.94
CA PHE A 248 -13.74 -0.40 18.78
C PHE A 248 -15.03 -0.66 19.57
N GLN A 249 -15.42 -1.93 19.72
CA GLN A 249 -16.56 -2.31 20.56
C GLN A 249 -16.32 -2.10 22.04
N ARG A 250 -15.11 -2.39 22.52
CA ARG A 250 -14.75 -2.33 23.94
C ARG A 250 -14.38 -0.92 24.40
N ARG A 251 -14.09 0.00 23.48
CA ARG A 251 -13.75 1.37 23.83
C ARG A 251 -15.01 2.13 24.22
N ASP A 252 -15.06 2.63 25.44
CA ASP A 252 -16.03 3.65 25.81
C ASP A 252 -15.72 4.90 24.99
N LEU A 253 -16.61 5.21 24.06
CA LEU A 253 -16.61 6.50 23.40
C LEU A 253 -17.25 7.43 24.43
N ALA A 254 -16.47 8.35 24.98
CA ALA A 254 -16.99 9.37 25.88
C ALA A 254 -18.07 10.11 25.10
N VAL A 255 -19.32 9.93 25.55
CA VAL A 255 -20.49 10.69 25.12
C VAL A 255 -20.38 12.10 25.66
#